data_AF-A0A1V5J756-F1
#
_entry.id   AF-A0A1V5J756-F1
#
_cell.length_a   1.000
_cell.length_b   1.000
_cell.length_c   1.000
_cell.angle_alpha   90.00
_cell.angle_beta   90.00
_cell.angle_gamma   90.00
#
_symmetry.space_group_name_H-M   'P 1'
#
loop_
_entity.id
_entity.type
_entity.pdbx_description
1 polymer ?
#
loop_
_entity_poly.entity_id
_entity_poly.type
_entity_poly.pdbx_seq_one_letter_code
_entity_poly.pdbx_strand_id
1 'polypeptide(L)'
;MLLEYLKRDKSILSISIAGSLRRGNETVKDIDILAASKNPEKLGGHFTSYERIETVTANGETKVSVVLKSGINADLRIVTSAEYPYALHHFTGSKEHNTAMRGRAKDMGLKMNEYGLFRGEKNIKCANEEELFATLKLQFIEPELRENMGEIQAAEKNELPKLVEEKDVRGIFHVHTNFSDGGETLENMARAAREMGLQYIGISDHSRSAYYAGGLQIEDIKKQHELIDKLNKKLKPFHIFKGIEADILPDGSLDYDEKTLARFDFVIAAVHSNFNMPAREMTARLKKALQNKYATMLAHPTGRLLLSREPYAVNLEEVIDTAAKFGKAVELNANAHRLDLDWRHCIYAKRKGVKIAINPDAHQIAGLRDVSFGVKIARKGWLSSEDCLNCMSLVRMKEYLARNK
;
A
#
# COMPACT_ATOMS: atom_id res chain seq x y z
N MET A 1 2.44 -17.68 6.18
CA MET A 1 2.28 -19.03 6.78
C MET A 1 2.62 -20.15 5.80
N LEU A 2 1.94 -20.27 4.64
CA LEU A 2 2.25 -21.31 3.65
C LEU A 2 3.71 -21.27 3.16
N LEU A 3 4.22 -20.11 2.76
CA LEU A 3 5.63 -19.96 2.34
C LEU A 3 6.61 -20.43 3.42
N GLU A 4 6.37 -20.06 4.68
CA GLU A 4 7.20 -20.47 5.83
C GLU A 4 7.12 -21.97 6.12
N TYR A 5 5.96 -22.59 5.86
CA TYR A 5 5.82 -24.04 5.93
C TYR A 5 6.66 -24.74 4.84
N LEU A 6 6.61 -24.24 3.60
CA LEU A 6 7.38 -24.81 2.49
C LEU A 6 8.87 -24.71 2.74
N LYS A 7 9.36 -23.55 3.23
CA LYS A 7 10.79 -23.32 3.57
C LYS A 7 11.38 -24.33 4.58
N ARG A 8 10.56 -25.14 5.26
CA ARG A 8 11.04 -26.21 6.16
C ARG A 8 11.61 -27.40 5.41
N ASP A 9 11.24 -27.62 4.16
CA ASP A 9 11.80 -28.69 3.34
C ASP A 9 13.24 -28.36 2.92
N LYS A 10 14.19 -29.24 3.28
CA LYS A 10 15.62 -29.08 3.03
C LYS A 10 16.05 -29.34 1.58
N SER A 11 15.15 -29.84 0.73
CA SER A 11 15.41 -30.04 -0.70
C SER A 11 15.32 -28.74 -1.50
N ILE A 12 14.67 -27.70 -0.96
CA ILE A 12 14.55 -26.38 -1.56
C ILE A 12 15.91 -25.70 -1.62
N LEU A 13 16.25 -25.20 -2.80
CA LEU A 13 17.42 -24.36 -3.06
C LEU A 13 17.05 -22.88 -3.13
N SER A 14 15.88 -22.56 -3.64
CA SER A 14 15.34 -21.20 -3.68
C SER A 14 13.82 -21.27 -3.70
N ILE A 15 13.14 -20.32 -3.07
CA ILE A 15 11.67 -20.26 -3.05
C ILE A 15 11.21 -18.81 -2.91
N SER A 16 10.21 -18.43 -3.68
CA SER A 16 9.62 -17.09 -3.62
C SER A 16 8.13 -17.15 -3.95
N ILE A 17 7.40 -16.18 -3.40
CA ILE A 17 6.08 -15.83 -3.92
C ILE A 17 6.29 -15.20 -5.30
N ALA A 18 5.41 -15.53 -6.25
CA ALA A 18 5.38 -14.98 -7.60
C ALA A 18 4.00 -14.31 -7.85
N GLY A 19 3.65 -14.13 -9.11
CA GLY A 19 2.35 -13.63 -9.53
C GLY A 19 2.02 -12.22 -9.06
N SER A 20 0.73 -11.92 -9.10
CA SER A 20 0.16 -10.62 -8.69
C SER A 20 0.42 -10.30 -7.21
N LEU A 21 0.53 -11.33 -6.36
CA LEU A 21 0.86 -11.16 -4.95
C LEU A 21 2.28 -10.63 -4.77
N ARG A 22 3.28 -11.12 -5.54
CA ARG A 22 4.64 -10.57 -5.50
C ARG A 22 4.70 -9.12 -5.96
N ARG A 23 3.88 -8.76 -6.96
CA ARG A 23 3.78 -7.38 -7.50
C ARG A 23 2.91 -6.44 -6.66
N GLY A 24 2.36 -6.91 -5.54
CA GLY A 24 1.56 -6.10 -4.64
C GLY A 24 0.26 -5.61 -5.24
N ASN A 25 -0.43 -6.41 -6.04
CA ASN A 25 -1.76 -6.04 -6.52
C ASN A 25 -2.75 -5.90 -5.36
N GLU A 26 -3.64 -4.92 -5.48
CA GLU A 26 -4.71 -4.57 -4.56
C GLU A 26 -5.69 -5.73 -4.30
N THR A 27 -5.90 -6.57 -5.32
CA THR A 27 -6.68 -7.81 -5.22
C THR A 27 -5.91 -8.93 -5.92
N VAL A 28 -5.94 -10.12 -5.33
CA VAL A 28 -5.27 -11.31 -5.87
C VAL A 28 -6.28 -12.45 -6.00
N LYS A 29 -6.19 -13.21 -7.10
CA LYS A 29 -7.09 -14.34 -7.38
C LYS A 29 -6.59 -15.63 -6.74
N ASP A 30 -5.28 -15.81 -6.75
CA ASP A 30 -4.56 -17.01 -6.35
C ASP A 30 -3.18 -16.63 -5.77
N ILE A 31 -2.53 -17.63 -5.19
CA ILE A 31 -1.17 -17.55 -4.65
C ILE A 31 -0.25 -18.35 -5.55
N ASP A 32 0.63 -17.69 -6.28
CA ASP A 32 1.71 -18.34 -7.03
C ASP A 32 2.97 -18.45 -6.18
N ILE A 33 3.55 -19.64 -6.12
CA ILE A 33 4.84 -19.91 -5.47
C ILE A 33 5.75 -20.59 -6.48
N LEU A 34 6.98 -20.10 -6.61
CA LEU A 34 8.01 -20.72 -7.42
C LEU A 34 9.15 -21.21 -6.53
N ALA A 35 9.54 -22.47 -6.71
CA ALA A 35 10.65 -23.08 -6.00
C ALA A 35 11.65 -23.74 -6.96
N ALA A 36 12.93 -23.67 -6.63
CA ALA A 36 13.95 -24.56 -7.15
C ALA A 36 14.22 -25.66 -6.12
N SER A 37 14.21 -26.92 -6.55
CA SER A 37 14.44 -28.08 -5.65
C SER A 37 15.33 -29.13 -6.29
N LYS A 38 16.13 -29.82 -5.46
CA LYS A 38 16.85 -31.04 -5.86
C LYS A 38 15.95 -32.27 -5.94
N ASN A 39 14.77 -32.21 -5.32
CA ASN A 39 13.80 -33.29 -5.29
C ASN A 39 12.37 -32.72 -5.43
N PRO A 40 11.88 -32.52 -6.67
CA PRO A 40 10.56 -31.97 -6.93
C PRO A 40 9.41 -32.79 -6.35
N GLU A 41 9.49 -34.12 -6.46
CA GLU A 41 8.45 -35.03 -5.96
C GLU A 41 8.28 -34.90 -4.44
N LYS A 42 9.40 -34.91 -3.69
CA LYS A 42 9.37 -34.72 -2.24
C LYS A 42 8.77 -33.36 -1.86
N LEU A 43 9.16 -32.29 -2.55
CA LEU A 43 8.64 -30.96 -2.27
C LEU A 43 7.13 -30.85 -2.60
N GLY A 44 6.69 -31.46 -3.70
CA GLY A 44 5.27 -31.58 -4.03
C GLY A 44 4.49 -32.31 -2.94
N GLY A 45 5.00 -33.45 -2.48
CA GLY A 45 4.44 -34.20 -1.35
C GLY A 45 4.36 -33.38 -0.06
N HIS A 46 5.43 -32.67 0.29
CA HIS A 46 5.46 -31.76 1.45
C HIS A 46 4.40 -30.66 1.29
N PHE A 47 4.28 -30.03 0.12
CA PHE A 47 3.25 -29.02 -0.11
C PHE A 47 1.83 -29.58 0.10
N THR A 48 1.51 -30.74 -0.50
CA THR A 48 0.19 -31.37 -0.36
C THR A 48 -0.15 -31.79 1.08
N SER A 49 0.84 -31.91 1.95
CA SER A 49 0.69 -32.25 3.37
C SER A 49 0.39 -31.02 4.26
N TYR A 50 0.25 -29.83 3.68
CA TYR A 50 -0.06 -28.64 4.45
C TYR A 50 -1.47 -28.71 5.07
N GLU A 51 -1.56 -28.61 6.40
CA GLU A 51 -2.80 -28.80 7.18
C GLU A 51 -3.99 -27.91 6.79
N ARG A 52 -3.70 -26.80 6.09
CA ARG A 52 -4.70 -25.81 5.65
C ARG A 52 -5.13 -26.00 4.20
N ILE A 53 -4.71 -27.08 3.56
CA ILE A 53 -5.27 -27.51 2.27
C ILE A 53 -6.65 -28.13 2.52
N GLU A 54 -7.60 -27.73 1.69
CA GLU A 54 -8.92 -28.35 1.61
C GLU A 54 -8.93 -29.45 0.54
N THR A 55 -8.37 -29.17 -0.64
CA THR A 55 -8.37 -30.12 -1.77
C THR A 55 -7.12 -29.94 -2.63
N VAL A 56 -6.52 -31.04 -3.06
CA VAL A 56 -5.48 -31.06 -4.11
C VAL A 56 -6.18 -31.15 -5.46
N THR A 57 -6.02 -30.15 -6.32
CA THR A 57 -6.72 -30.06 -7.62
C THR A 57 -5.85 -30.53 -8.79
N ALA A 58 -4.53 -30.44 -8.66
CA ALA A 58 -3.58 -31.06 -9.58
C ALA A 58 -2.27 -31.41 -8.83
N ASN A 59 -1.68 -32.55 -9.17
CA ASN A 59 -0.39 -32.98 -8.61
C ASN A 59 0.47 -33.59 -9.73
N GLY A 60 1.28 -32.75 -10.37
CA GLY A 60 2.25 -33.16 -11.38
C GLY A 60 3.68 -32.92 -10.94
N GLU A 61 4.64 -33.44 -11.70
CA GLU A 61 6.07 -33.40 -11.35
C GLU A 61 6.64 -31.97 -11.18
N THR A 62 6.15 -31.02 -11.97
CA THR A 62 6.65 -29.63 -12.02
C THR A 62 5.62 -28.60 -11.56
N LYS A 63 4.39 -29.03 -11.28
CA LYS A 63 3.32 -28.16 -10.80
C LYS A 63 2.37 -28.91 -9.89
N VAL A 64 2.10 -28.32 -8.73
CA VAL A 64 1.06 -28.77 -7.80
C VAL A 64 0.09 -27.61 -7.56
N SER A 65 -1.21 -27.89 -7.59
CA SER A 65 -2.29 -26.92 -7.40
C SER A 65 -3.23 -27.40 -6.30
N VAL A 66 -3.60 -26.50 -5.40
CA VAL A 66 -4.45 -26.80 -4.25
C VAL A 66 -5.46 -25.69 -3.99
N VAL A 67 -6.56 -26.03 -3.35
CA VAL A 67 -7.51 -25.10 -2.73
C VAL A 67 -7.23 -25.10 -1.24
N LEU A 68 -6.98 -23.93 -0.65
CA LEU A 68 -6.84 -23.79 0.80
C LEU A 68 -8.21 -23.76 1.48
N LYS A 69 -8.25 -24.06 2.78
CA LYS A 69 -9.45 -23.92 3.62
C LYS A 69 -10.04 -22.52 3.64
N SER A 70 -9.26 -21.51 3.25
CA SER A 70 -9.74 -20.14 3.05
C SER A 70 -10.48 -19.92 1.72
N GLY A 71 -10.58 -20.93 0.86
CA GLY A 71 -11.14 -20.84 -0.49
C GLY A 71 -10.19 -20.30 -1.57
N ILE A 72 -8.96 -19.90 -1.20
CA ILE A 72 -7.97 -19.35 -2.13
C ILE A 72 -7.19 -20.49 -2.80
N ASN A 73 -7.01 -20.40 -4.12
CA ASN A 73 -6.14 -21.30 -4.88
C ASN A 73 -4.67 -20.98 -4.62
N ALA A 74 -3.84 -22.01 -4.47
CA ALA A 74 -2.40 -21.87 -4.39
C ALA A 74 -1.71 -22.84 -5.36
N ASP A 75 -0.80 -22.29 -6.16
CA ASP A 75 -0.01 -23.00 -7.15
C ASP A 75 1.47 -23.02 -6.73
N LEU A 76 2.06 -24.22 -6.66
CA LEU A 76 3.50 -24.41 -6.52
C LEU A 76 4.08 -24.87 -7.84
N ARG A 77 4.98 -24.08 -8.41
CA ARG A 77 5.78 -24.44 -9.59
C ARG A 77 7.19 -24.80 -9.13
N ILE A 78 7.70 -25.92 -9.64
CA ILE A 78 9.01 -26.44 -9.29
C ILE A 78 9.88 -26.48 -10.55
N VAL A 79 11.03 -25.84 -10.48
CA VAL A 79 11.99 -25.72 -11.59
C VAL A 79 13.39 -26.11 -11.15
N THR A 80 14.33 -26.23 -12.08
CA THR A 80 15.75 -26.39 -11.73
C THR A 80 16.35 -25.07 -11.22
N SER A 81 17.47 -25.14 -10.50
CA SER A 81 18.20 -23.92 -10.10
C SER A 81 18.68 -23.09 -11.28
N ALA A 82 18.96 -23.72 -12.42
CA ALA A 82 19.39 -23.01 -13.62
C ALA A 82 18.25 -22.21 -14.26
N GLU A 83 17.01 -22.69 -14.16
CA GLU A 83 15.82 -22.04 -14.72
C GLU A 83 15.22 -20.99 -13.78
N TYR A 84 15.50 -21.10 -12.47
CA TYR A 84 14.85 -20.31 -11.43
C TYR A 84 14.79 -18.79 -11.68
N PRO A 85 15.86 -18.11 -12.12
CA PRO A 85 15.82 -16.66 -12.34
C PRO A 85 14.83 -16.26 -13.43
N TYR A 86 14.78 -17.00 -14.54
CA TYR A 86 13.89 -16.70 -15.67
C TYR A 86 12.44 -17.08 -15.37
N ALA A 87 12.25 -18.23 -14.70
CA ALA A 87 10.95 -18.66 -14.24
C ALA A 87 10.39 -17.67 -13.21
N LEU A 88 11.21 -17.17 -12.28
CA LEU A 88 10.78 -16.19 -11.28
C LEU A 88 10.35 -14.90 -11.94
N HIS A 89 11.14 -14.38 -12.88
CA HIS A 89 10.76 -13.22 -13.67
C HIS A 89 9.44 -13.44 -14.42
N HIS A 90 9.34 -14.55 -15.18
CA HIS A 90 8.17 -14.87 -15.98
C HIS A 90 6.91 -15.01 -15.12
N PHE A 91 6.94 -15.83 -14.06
CA PHE A 91 5.78 -16.08 -13.21
C PHE A 91 5.49 -14.92 -12.25
N THR A 92 6.43 -14.01 -12.02
CA THR A 92 6.12 -12.73 -11.37
C THR A 92 5.28 -11.85 -12.27
N GLY A 93 5.56 -11.81 -13.58
CA GLY A 93 4.85 -10.95 -14.52
C GLY A 93 5.13 -9.46 -14.28
N SER A 94 4.22 -8.55 -14.63
CA SER A 94 2.92 -8.78 -15.31
C SER A 94 3.06 -9.37 -16.72
N LYS A 95 1.94 -9.73 -17.35
CA LYS A 95 1.92 -10.18 -18.75
C LYS A 95 2.46 -9.08 -19.68
N GLU A 96 2.08 -7.84 -19.40
CA GLU A 96 2.45 -6.65 -20.13
C GLU A 96 3.95 -6.41 -20.01
N HIS A 97 4.50 -6.46 -18.79
CA HIS A 97 5.93 -6.37 -18.52
C HIS A 97 6.71 -7.48 -19.24
N ASN A 98 6.26 -8.73 -19.14
CA ASN A 98 6.91 -9.86 -19.80
C ASN A 98 6.93 -9.69 -21.32
N THR A 99 5.84 -9.18 -21.91
CA THR A 99 5.75 -8.95 -23.34
C THR A 99 6.76 -7.90 -23.79
N ALA A 100 6.86 -6.78 -23.06
CA ALA A 100 7.84 -5.73 -23.34
C ALA A 100 9.28 -6.22 -23.16
N MET A 101 9.57 -7.00 -22.12
CA MET A 101 10.89 -7.59 -21.89
C MET A 101 11.32 -8.57 -23.00
N ARG A 102 10.39 -9.38 -23.51
CA ARG A 102 10.65 -10.24 -24.68
C ARG A 102 10.91 -9.42 -25.95
N GLY A 103 10.19 -8.32 -26.14
CA GLY A 103 10.44 -7.37 -27.22
C GLY A 103 11.86 -6.81 -27.17
N ARG A 104 12.27 -6.29 -26.01
CA ARG A 104 13.63 -5.80 -25.79
C ARG A 104 14.69 -6.88 -26.03
N ALA A 105 14.49 -8.08 -25.50
CA ALA A 105 15.42 -9.19 -25.73
C ALA A 105 15.57 -9.48 -27.23
N LYS A 106 14.46 -9.49 -27.98
CA LYS A 106 14.46 -9.68 -29.43
C LYS A 106 15.24 -8.58 -30.16
N ASP A 107 15.07 -7.32 -29.77
CA ASP A 107 15.82 -6.18 -30.35
C ASP A 107 17.34 -6.29 -30.09
N MET A 108 17.72 -7.01 -29.03
CA MET A 108 19.11 -7.35 -28.71
C MET A 108 19.62 -8.65 -29.36
N GLY A 109 18.84 -9.27 -30.25
CA GLY A 109 19.17 -10.55 -30.88
C GLY A 109 19.11 -11.75 -29.92
N LEU A 110 18.28 -11.64 -28.87
CA LEU A 110 18.08 -12.67 -27.85
C LEU A 110 16.65 -13.20 -27.87
N LYS A 111 16.46 -14.42 -27.36
CA LYS A 111 15.14 -15.01 -27.10
C LYS A 111 14.98 -15.23 -25.60
N MET A 112 13.89 -14.72 -25.03
CA MET A 112 13.60 -14.85 -23.59
C MET A 112 12.31 -15.65 -23.36
N ASN A 113 12.35 -16.62 -22.46
CA ASN A 113 11.18 -17.37 -21.98
C ASN A 113 11.36 -17.78 -20.50
N GLU A 114 10.43 -18.56 -19.95
CA GLU A 114 10.45 -19.07 -18.58
C GLU A 114 11.61 -20.02 -18.25
N TYR A 115 12.31 -20.54 -19.26
CA TYR A 115 13.39 -21.51 -19.11
C TYR A 115 14.79 -20.90 -19.33
N GLY A 116 14.87 -19.69 -19.88
CA GLY A 116 16.17 -19.10 -20.20
C GLY A 116 16.15 -17.83 -21.04
N LEU A 117 17.36 -17.29 -21.21
CA LEU A 117 17.69 -16.22 -22.13
C LEU A 117 18.71 -16.74 -23.13
N PHE A 118 18.39 -16.74 -24.42
CA PHE A 118 19.15 -17.46 -25.44
C PHE A 118 19.72 -16.53 -26.50
N ARG A 119 20.94 -16.82 -26.95
CA ARG A 119 21.52 -16.32 -28.20
C ARG A 119 21.71 -17.48 -29.15
N GLY A 120 20.85 -17.59 -30.16
CA GLY A 120 20.71 -18.82 -30.93
C GLY A 120 20.27 -19.96 -30.00
N GLU A 121 21.04 -21.05 -29.97
CA GLU A 121 20.80 -22.21 -29.09
C GLU A 121 21.49 -22.09 -27.72
N LYS A 122 22.40 -21.12 -27.56
CA LYS A 122 23.19 -20.98 -26.33
C LYS A 122 22.40 -20.21 -25.27
N ASN A 123 22.15 -20.85 -24.13
CA ASN A 123 21.60 -20.20 -22.95
C ASN A 123 22.66 -19.30 -22.28
N ILE A 124 22.31 -18.03 -22.06
CA ILE A 124 23.10 -17.04 -21.33
C ILE A 124 22.77 -17.21 -19.86
N LYS A 125 23.73 -17.72 -19.08
CA LYS A 125 23.53 -18.02 -17.66
C LYS A 125 23.42 -16.73 -16.84
N CYS A 126 22.33 -16.61 -16.09
CA CYS A 126 22.09 -15.62 -15.05
C CYS A 126 21.88 -16.37 -13.73
N ALA A 127 22.51 -15.94 -12.63
CA ALA A 127 22.38 -16.53 -11.31
C ALA A 127 21.11 -16.07 -10.57
N ASN A 128 20.60 -14.89 -10.90
CA ASN A 128 19.44 -14.25 -10.27
C ASN A 128 18.74 -13.28 -11.25
N GLU A 129 17.66 -12.65 -10.81
CA GLU A 129 16.93 -11.71 -11.64
C GLU A 129 17.75 -10.44 -11.91
N GLU A 130 18.61 -10.01 -10.98
CA GLU A 130 19.51 -8.86 -11.14
C GLU A 130 20.45 -9.04 -12.33
N GLU A 131 21.08 -10.20 -12.47
CA GLU A 131 21.92 -10.55 -13.63
C GLU A 131 21.11 -10.66 -14.92
N LEU A 132 19.86 -11.12 -14.86
CA LEU A 132 18.95 -11.16 -16.01
C LEU A 132 18.64 -9.74 -16.51
N PHE A 133 18.27 -8.81 -15.62
CA PHE A 133 18.07 -7.40 -15.99
C PHE A 133 19.36 -6.75 -16.49
N ALA A 134 20.50 -6.99 -15.83
CA ALA A 134 21.79 -6.47 -16.26
C ALA A 134 22.20 -6.96 -17.65
N THR A 135 21.96 -8.24 -17.96
CA THR A 135 22.19 -8.82 -19.30
C THR A 135 21.36 -8.13 -20.37
N LEU A 136 20.16 -7.67 -20.01
CA LEU A 136 19.26 -6.89 -20.86
C LEU A 136 19.54 -5.38 -20.79
N LYS A 137 20.66 -4.96 -20.21
CA LYS A 137 21.06 -3.55 -20.03
C LYS A 137 19.99 -2.72 -19.31
N LEU A 138 19.49 -3.22 -18.20
CA LEU A 138 18.52 -2.55 -17.35
C LEU A 138 19.01 -2.58 -15.90
N GLN A 139 18.74 -1.50 -15.16
CA GLN A 139 18.68 -1.55 -13.70
C GLN A 139 17.69 -2.65 -13.27
N PHE A 140 17.94 -3.29 -12.12
CA PHE A 140 16.98 -4.23 -11.55
C PHE A 140 15.62 -3.57 -11.31
N ILE A 141 14.55 -4.18 -11.83
CA ILE A 141 13.19 -3.70 -11.70
C ILE A 141 12.48 -4.49 -10.62
N GLU A 142 12.16 -3.80 -9.52
CA GLU A 142 11.41 -4.36 -8.39
C GLU A 142 10.06 -4.92 -8.86
N PRO A 143 9.60 -6.07 -8.33
CA PRO A 143 8.36 -6.73 -8.75
C PRO A 143 7.14 -5.82 -8.80
N GLU A 144 7.01 -4.89 -7.85
CA GLU A 144 5.90 -3.97 -7.74
C GLU A 144 5.79 -3.03 -8.95
N LEU A 145 6.91 -2.71 -9.61
CA LEU A 145 6.95 -1.78 -10.75
C LEU A 145 6.63 -2.46 -12.09
N ARG A 146 6.56 -3.79 -12.14
CA ARG A 146 6.46 -4.59 -13.38
C ARG A 146 5.06 -4.60 -13.98
N GLU A 147 4.54 -3.43 -14.32
CA GLU A 147 3.20 -3.20 -14.85
C GLU A 147 3.21 -2.52 -16.24
N ASN A 148 4.38 -2.40 -16.88
CA ASN A 148 4.57 -1.73 -18.18
C ASN A 148 4.03 -0.29 -18.19
N MET A 149 4.34 0.48 -17.15
CA MET A 149 3.93 1.89 -16.96
C MET A 149 5.10 2.87 -17.06
N GLY A 150 6.23 2.43 -17.65
CA GLY A 150 7.43 3.24 -17.86
C GLY A 150 8.67 2.70 -17.15
N GLU A 151 8.56 1.59 -16.41
CA GLU A 151 9.62 1.03 -15.58
C GLU A 151 10.82 0.58 -16.39
N ILE A 152 10.61 0.09 -17.61
CA ILE A 152 11.69 -0.35 -18.49
C ILE A 152 12.49 0.85 -19.00
N GLN A 153 11.82 1.93 -19.41
CA GLN A 153 12.47 3.15 -19.87
C GLN A 153 13.23 3.84 -18.74
N ALA A 154 12.66 3.86 -17.53
CA ALA A 154 13.36 4.38 -16.35
C ALA A 154 14.57 3.50 -15.99
N ALA A 155 14.45 2.17 -16.04
CA ALA A 155 15.54 1.26 -15.74
C ALA A 155 16.69 1.33 -16.75
N GLU A 156 16.40 1.61 -18.02
CA GLU A 156 17.42 1.83 -19.05
C GLU A 156 18.25 3.09 -18.79
N LYS A 157 17.61 4.13 -18.24
CA LYS A 157 18.25 5.41 -17.90
C LYS A 157 18.84 5.45 -16.49
N ASN A 158 18.67 4.38 -15.70
CA ASN A 158 18.97 4.34 -14.26
C ASN A 158 18.21 5.42 -13.46
N GLU A 159 16.96 5.67 -13.84
CA GLU A 159 16.06 6.68 -13.25
C GLU A 159 14.97 6.05 -12.36
N LEU A 160 15.05 4.76 -12.04
CA LEU A 160 14.10 4.15 -11.12
C LEU A 160 14.23 4.78 -9.72
N PRO A 161 13.11 5.14 -9.06
CA PRO A 161 13.16 5.72 -7.74
C PRO A 161 13.63 4.68 -6.71
N LYS A 162 14.32 5.15 -5.67
CA LYS A 162 14.48 4.35 -4.45
C LYS A 162 13.12 4.24 -3.76
N LEU A 163 12.51 3.08 -3.84
CA LEU A 163 11.17 2.85 -3.32
C LEU A 163 11.13 2.92 -1.78
N VAL A 164 10.02 3.40 -1.25
CA VAL A 164 9.77 3.43 0.20
C VAL A 164 9.82 2.03 0.80
N GLU A 165 10.37 1.92 2.00
CA GLU A 165 10.44 0.69 2.79
C GLU A 165 9.68 0.86 4.12
N GLU A 166 9.25 -0.23 4.75
CA GLU A 166 8.55 -0.17 6.04
C GLU A 166 9.37 0.55 7.12
N LYS A 167 10.70 0.36 7.11
CA LYS A 167 11.63 1.03 8.04
C LYS A 167 11.70 2.55 7.85
N ASP A 168 11.26 3.06 6.71
CA ASP A 168 11.21 4.50 6.47
C ASP A 168 10.01 5.15 7.16
N VAL A 169 8.98 4.37 7.54
CA VAL A 169 7.79 4.87 8.22
C VAL A 169 8.13 5.22 9.66
N ARG A 170 7.95 6.50 10.01
CA ARG A 170 8.25 7.07 11.33
C ARG A 170 7.01 7.41 12.13
N GLY A 171 5.85 7.54 11.49
CA GLY A 171 4.59 7.69 12.19
C GLY A 171 3.39 7.54 11.27
N ILE A 172 2.23 7.38 11.87
CA ILE A 172 0.96 7.12 11.16
C ILE A 172 -0.11 8.09 11.61
N PHE A 173 -1.02 8.44 10.70
CA PHE A 173 -2.24 9.20 10.98
C PHE A 173 -3.45 8.31 10.71
N HIS A 174 -4.65 8.88 10.69
CA HIS A 174 -5.90 8.15 10.47
C HIS A 174 -6.06 6.96 11.43
N VAL A 175 -6.20 7.28 12.71
CA VAL A 175 -6.39 6.29 13.76
C VAL A 175 -7.56 6.71 14.65
N HIS A 176 -8.49 5.79 14.80
CA HIS A 176 -9.72 5.96 15.58
C HIS A 176 -9.57 5.31 16.96
N THR A 177 -10.31 5.85 17.92
CA THR A 177 -10.30 5.41 19.32
C THR A 177 -11.72 5.28 19.83
N ASN A 178 -11.86 4.83 21.07
CA ASN A 178 -13.15 4.77 21.76
C ASN A 178 -13.80 6.14 22.05
N PHE A 179 -13.24 7.25 21.54
CA PHE A 179 -13.93 8.53 21.50
C PHE A 179 -14.95 8.61 20.36
N SER A 180 -14.79 7.82 19.29
CA SER A 180 -15.78 7.61 18.23
C SER A 180 -16.11 6.11 18.11
N ASP A 181 -15.71 5.45 17.01
CA ASP A 181 -16.05 4.07 16.68
C ASP A 181 -14.87 3.08 16.80
N GLY A 182 -13.72 3.54 17.28
CA GLY A 182 -12.61 2.66 17.61
C GLY A 182 -12.91 1.77 18.82
N GLY A 183 -12.52 0.50 18.75
CA GLY A 183 -12.71 -0.48 19.83
C GLY A 183 -11.71 -0.35 20.98
N GLU A 184 -10.69 0.51 20.84
CA GLU A 184 -9.56 0.61 21.76
C GLU A 184 -9.41 1.99 22.37
N THR A 185 -8.88 2.04 23.60
CA THR A 185 -8.61 3.31 24.26
C THR A 185 -7.47 4.06 23.56
N LEU A 186 -7.54 5.40 23.58
CA LEU A 186 -6.49 6.25 23.04
C LEU A 186 -5.10 5.94 23.63
N GLU A 187 -5.01 5.65 24.94
CA GLU A 187 -3.74 5.28 25.58
C GLU A 187 -3.20 3.94 25.05
N ASN A 188 -4.05 2.93 24.86
CA ASN A 188 -3.65 1.64 24.31
C ASN A 188 -3.14 1.78 22.87
N MET A 189 -3.87 2.51 22.02
CA MET A 189 -3.48 2.76 20.62
C MET A 189 -2.12 3.47 20.55
N ALA A 190 -1.92 4.51 21.36
CA ALA A 190 -0.66 5.25 21.41
C ALA A 190 0.52 4.38 21.91
N ARG A 191 0.29 3.52 22.89
CA ARG A 191 1.31 2.58 23.39
C ARG A 191 1.70 1.55 22.36
N ALA A 192 0.71 0.93 21.70
CA ALA A 192 0.95 -0.04 20.65
C ALA A 192 1.75 0.56 19.48
N ALA A 193 1.38 1.76 19.03
CA ALA A 193 2.12 2.48 17.98
C ALA A 193 3.57 2.78 18.38
N ARG A 194 3.81 3.15 19.65
CA ARG A 194 5.16 3.33 20.18
C ARG A 194 5.95 2.03 20.22
N GLU A 195 5.31 0.92 20.62
CA GLU A 195 5.93 -0.42 20.67
C GLU A 195 6.27 -0.95 19.27
N MET A 196 5.56 -0.50 18.23
CA MET A 196 5.92 -0.72 16.83
C MET A 196 7.18 0.08 16.40
N GLY A 197 7.73 0.94 17.26
CA GLY A 197 8.92 1.76 16.97
C GLY A 197 8.61 3.09 16.28
N LEU A 198 7.33 3.48 16.16
CA LEU A 198 6.96 4.77 15.59
C LEU A 198 7.35 5.92 16.53
N GLN A 199 7.68 7.06 15.94
CA GLN A 199 7.97 8.32 16.64
C GLN A 199 6.69 9.08 17.00
N TYR A 200 5.63 8.91 16.20
CA TYR A 200 4.36 9.58 16.43
C TYR A 200 3.15 8.83 15.87
N ILE A 201 1.99 9.21 16.39
CA ILE A 201 0.66 8.79 15.93
C ILE A 201 -0.26 10.02 15.84
N GLY A 202 -1.12 10.08 14.83
CA GLY A 202 -2.21 11.05 14.74
C GLY A 202 -3.54 10.38 15.02
N ILE A 203 -4.23 10.83 16.05
CA ILE A 203 -5.59 10.40 16.37
C ILE A 203 -6.56 11.27 15.59
N SER A 204 -7.57 10.68 14.97
CA SER A 204 -8.48 11.37 14.06
C SER A 204 -9.86 10.74 14.07
N ASP A 205 -10.43 10.63 15.27
CA ASP A 205 -11.83 10.21 15.46
C ASP A 205 -12.79 11.04 14.58
N HIS A 206 -13.96 10.47 14.31
CA HIS A 206 -14.93 11.07 13.38
C HIS A 206 -15.58 12.37 13.89
N SER A 207 -15.91 13.28 12.96
CA SER A 207 -16.62 14.53 13.25
C SER A 207 -18.12 14.36 13.51
N ARG A 208 -18.76 15.43 13.98
CA ARG A 208 -20.13 15.44 14.54
C ARG A 208 -21.20 14.82 13.64
N SER A 209 -21.14 15.00 12.33
CA SER A 209 -22.12 14.53 11.36
C SER A 209 -22.04 13.02 11.09
N ALA A 210 -20.95 12.36 11.49
CA ALA A 210 -20.81 10.91 11.46
C ALA A 210 -21.56 10.26 12.64
N TYR A 211 -22.88 10.48 12.71
CA TYR A 211 -23.73 9.94 13.78
C TYR A 211 -23.67 8.41 13.87
N TYR A 212 -23.46 7.74 12.74
CA TYR A 212 -23.33 6.28 12.66
C TYR A 212 -22.05 5.76 13.33
N ALA A 213 -21.07 6.61 13.58
CA ALA A 213 -19.77 6.29 14.16
C ALA A 213 -19.51 7.01 15.49
N GLY A 214 -20.54 7.57 16.13
CA GLY A 214 -20.38 8.27 17.42
C GLY A 214 -19.56 9.57 17.33
N GLY A 215 -19.73 10.32 16.24
CA GLY A 215 -19.00 11.56 15.96
C GLY A 215 -18.89 12.54 17.13
N LEU A 216 -17.70 13.12 17.31
CA LEU A 216 -17.34 13.90 18.49
C LEU A 216 -18.16 15.19 18.64
N GLN A 217 -18.63 15.46 19.86
CA GLN A 217 -19.13 16.79 20.22
C GLN A 217 -17.96 17.71 20.64
N ILE A 218 -18.20 19.02 20.72
CA ILE A 218 -17.17 20.03 21.05
C ILE A 218 -16.50 19.75 22.41
N GLU A 219 -17.29 19.23 23.34
CA GLU A 219 -16.93 18.87 24.70
C GLU A 219 -16.03 17.63 24.72
N ASP A 220 -16.29 16.66 23.85
CA ASP A 220 -15.50 15.43 23.75
C ASP A 220 -14.14 15.70 23.09
N ILE A 221 -14.08 16.62 22.12
CA ILE A 221 -12.81 17.14 21.58
C ILE A 221 -11.94 17.71 22.72
N LYS A 222 -12.54 18.48 23.64
CA LYS A 222 -11.80 19.05 24.78
C LYS A 222 -11.23 17.94 25.68
N LYS A 223 -12.05 16.96 26.04
CA LYS A 223 -11.62 15.81 26.87
C LYS A 223 -10.50 15.02 26.19
N GLN A 224 -10.63 14.74 24.89
CA GLN A 224 -9.63 14.02 24.11
C GLN A 224 -8.31 14.78 24.06
N HIS A 225 -8.35 16.09 23.80
CA HIS A 225 -7.16 16.94 23.77
C HIS A 225 -6.44 16.98 25.12
N GLU A 226 -7.17 17.11 26.24
CA GLU A 226 -6.60 17.07 27.59
C GLU A 226 -5.94 15.72 27.91
N LEU A 227 -6.56 14.61 27.46
CA LEU A 227 -5.97 13.29 27.60
C LEU A 227 -4.69 13.16 26.75
N ILE A 228 -4.72 13.59 25.49
CA ILE A 228 -3.56 13.63 24.61
C ILE A 228 -2.43 14.45 25.23
N ASP A 229 -2.71 15.60 25.83
CA ASP A 229 -1.70 16.43 26.51
C ASP A 229 -1.06 15.72 27.71
N LYS A 230 -1.86 15.00 28.50
CA LYS A 230 -1.36 14.18 29.62
C LYS A 230 -0.48 13.04 29.10
N LEU A 231 -0.91 12.34 28.06
CA LEU A 231 -0.17 11.22 27.47
C LEU A 231 1.11 11.68 26.77
N ASN A 232 1.10 12.81 26.08
CA ASN A 232 2.29 13.42 25.48
C ASN A 232 3.37 13.77 26.51
N LYS A 233 3.00 14.05 27.78
CA LYS A 233 3.97 14.19 28.88
C LYS A 233 4.52 12.83 29.32
N LYS A 234 3.66 11.81 29.40
CA LYS A 234 3.98 10.45 29.89
C LYS A 234 4.78 9.60 28.89
N LEU A 235 4.56 9.78 27.58
CA LEU A 235 5.07 8.90 26.54
C LEU A 235 6.32 9.42 25.81
N LYS A 236 6.89 10.57 26.22
CA LYS A 236 8.10 11.12 25.60
C LYS A 236 9.21 10.06 25.45
N PRO A 237 9.94 10.05 24.32
CA PRO A 237 9.92 11.04 23.23
C PRO A 237 8.82 10.83 22.17
N PHE A 238 7.93 9.85 22.33
CA PHE A 238 6.80 9.61 21.43
C PHE A 238 5.79 10.78 21.47
N HIS A 239 5.13 11.05 20.35
CA HIS A 239 4.16 12.14 20.25
C HIS A 239 2.83 11.70 19.65
N ILE A 240 1.74 12.19 20.25
CA ILE A 240 0.38 12.04 19.76
C ILE A 240 -0.07 13.39 19.21
N PHE A 241 -0.39 13.45 17.91
CA PHE A 241 -0.99 14.59 17.26
C PHE A 241 -2.51 14.56 17.45
N LYS A 242 -3.09 15.73 17.72
CA LYS A 242 -4.54 15.93 17.87
C LYS A 242 -5.14 16.17 16.50
N GLY A 243 -5.95 15.25 15.99
CA GLY A 243 -6.60 15.41 14.70
C GLY A 243 -8.07 15.05 14.75
N ILE A 244 -8.68 15.15 13.57
CA ILE A 244 -10.08 14.80 13.32
C ILE A 244 -10.20 14.31 11.89
N GLU A 245 -11.06 13.31 11.67
CA GLU A 245 -11.61 13.05 10.35
C GLU A 245 -12.91 13.85 10.20
N ALA A 246 -12.80 15.00 9.53
CA ALA A 246 -13.91 15.88 9.25
C ALA A 246 -14.65 15.42 7.98
N ASP A 247 -15.95 15.17 8.14
CA ASP A 247 -16.84 14.98 7.01
C ASP A 247 -16.82 16.18 6.07
N ILE A 248 -16.73 15.90 4.78
CA ILE A 248 -16.99 16.87 3.71
C ILE A 248 -18.49 16.86 3.47
N LEU A 249 -19.20 17.94 3.79
CA LEU A 249 -20.64 18.05 3.59
C LEU A 249 -20.98 18.10 2.08
N PRO A 250 -22.24 17.87 1.67
CA PRO A 250 -22.63 17.87 0.25
C PRO A 250 -22.27 19.15 -0.51
N ASP A 251 -22.22 20.29 0.19
CA ASP A 251 -21.84 21.57 -0.38
C ASP A 251 -20.31 21.77 -0.47
N GLY A 252 -19.50 20.84 0.04
CA GLY A 252 -18.04 20.88 0.08
C GLY A 252 -17.43 21.58 1.29
N SER A 253 -18.24 22.08 2.23
CA SER A 253 -17.73 22.57 3.52
C SER A 253 -17.30 21.41 4.43
N LEU A 254 -16.47 21.68 5.43
CA LEU A 254 -16.07 20.69 6.44
C LEU A 254 -17.01 20.74 7.63
N ASP A 255 -17.20 19.58 8.26
CA ASP A 255 -18.13 19.36 9.37
C ASP A 255 -17.63 19.88 10.73
N TYR A 256 -17.22 21.15 10.78
CA TYR A 256 -17.04 21.98 11.97
C TYR A 256 -16.84 23.44 11.54
N ASP A 257 -17.06 24.39 12.46
CA ASP A 257 -16.70 25.78 12.22
C ASP A 257 -15.18 25.99 12.24
N GLU A 258 -14.72 27.11 11.68
CA GLU A 258 -13.29 27.45 11.62
C GLU A 258 -12.63 27.49 13.01
N LYS A 259 -13.37 27.96 14.03
CA LYS A 259 -12.88 28.06 15.41
C LYS A 259 -12.58 26.68 15.99
N THR A 260 -13.39 25.69 15.67
CA THR A 260 -13.21 24.31 16.11
C THR A 260 -12.10 23.65 15.32
N LEU A 261 -12.09 23.79 13.99
CA LEU A 261 -11.05 23.23 13.12
C LEU A 261 -9.63 23.74 13.48
N ALA A 262 -9.50 25.00 13.89
CA ALA A 262 -8.23 25.60 14.31
C ALA A 262 -7.59 24.94 15.55
N ARG A 263 -8.35 24.16 16.33
CA ARG A 263 -7.88 23.52 17.56
C ARG A 263 -7.07 22.25 17.31
N PHE A 264 -7.18 21.67 16.11
CA PHE A 264 -6.49 20.43 15.75
C PHE A 264 -5.09 20.71 15.21
N ASP A 265 -4.16 19.77 15.40
CA ASP A 265 -2.85 19.77 14.76
C ASP A 265 -2.94 19.45 13.26
N PHE A 266 -3.91 18.62 12.88
CA PHE A 266 -4.22 18.28 11.49
C PHE A 266 -5.72 17.99 11.32
N VAL A 267 -6.23 18.19 10.11
CA VAL A 267 -7.61 17.82 9.73
C VAL A 267 -7.55 16.92 8.51
N ILE A 268 -8.13 15.73 8.62
CA ILE A 268 -8.40 14.84 7.50
C ILE A 268 -9.79 15.20 6.98
N ALA A 269 -9.93 15.41 5.68
CA ALA A 269 -11.22 15.62 5.03
C ALA A 269 -11.64 14.34 4.31
N ALA A 270 -12.89 13.89 4.48
CA ALA A 270 -13.36 12.64 3.91
C ALA A 270 -14.83 12.72 3.45
N VAL A 271 -15.21 11.94 2.44
CA VAL A 271 -16.61 11.82 1.98
C VAL A 271 -17.21 10.52 2.49
N HIS A 272 -18.26 10.62 3.33
CA HIS A 272 -18.99 9.45 3.85
C HIS A 272 -20.46 9.39 3.42
N SER A 273 -20.90 10.34 2.58
CA SER A 273 -22.30 10.48 2.18
C SER A 273 -22.43 10.91 0.71
N ASN A 274 -23.62 10.69 0.15
CA ASN A 274 -23.99 11.12 -1.20
C ASN A 274 -23.05 10.59 -2.31
N PHE A 275 -22.69 9.30 -2.25
CA PHE A 275 -21.78 8.67 -3.23
C PHE A 275 -22.30 8.61 -4.66
N ASN A 276 -23.62 8.75 -4.86
CA ASN A 276 -24.24 8.77 -6.18
C ASN A 276 -24.26 10.17 -6.83
N MET A 277 -23.56 11.15 -6.24
CA MET A 277 -23.45 12.50 -6.79
C MET A 277 -22.76 12.49 -8.16
N PRO A 278 -23.21 13.30 -9.15
CA PRO A 278 -22.57 13.37 -10.46
C PRO A 278 -21.08 13.73 -10.38
N ALA A 279 -20.26 13.17 -11.29
CA ALA A 279 -18.80 13.32 -11.26
C ALA A 279 -18.30 14.76 -11.11
N ARG A 280 -18.92 15.69 -11.85
CA ARG A 280 -18.58 17.12 -11.82
C ARG A 280 -18.86 17.74 -10.44
N GLU A 281 -19.98 17.39 -9.82
CA GLU A 281 -20.38 17.89 -8.51
C GLU A 281 -19.52 17.29 -7.40
N MET A 282 -19.25 15.99 -7.43
CA MET A 282 -18.36 15.33 -6.46
C MET A 282 -16.94 15.90 -6.54
N THR A 283 -16.45 16.12 -7.76
CA THR A 283 -15.15 16.77 -7.99
C THR A 283 -15.14 18.19 -7.41
N ALA A 284 -16.19 18.99 -7.62
CA ALA A 284 -16.29 20.34 -7.04
C ALA A 284 -16.36 20.32 -5.51
N ARG A 285 -17.10 19.37 -4.92
CA ARG A 285 -17.23 19.14 -3.47
C ARG A 285 -15.86 18.89 -2.83
N LEU A 286 -15.08 17.95 -3.38
CA LEU A 286 -13.73 17.64 -2.90
C LEU A 286 -12.77 18.82 -3.07
N LYS A 287 -12.84 19.52 -4.21
CA LYS A 287 -11.99 20.70 -4.46
C LYS A 287 -12.27 21.83 -3.47
N LYS A 288 -13.53 22.06 -3.10
CA LYS A 288 -13.88 23.05 -2.08
C LYS A 288 -13.37 22.66 -0.69
N ALA A 289 -13.43 21.38 -0.33
CA ALA A 289 -12.84 20.89 0.92
C ALA A 289 -11.32 21.12 0.97
N LEU A 290 -10.60 20.82 -0.11
CA LEU A 290 -9.16 21.04 -0.23
C LEU A 290 -8.74 22.52 -0.19
N GLN A 291 -9.65 23.43 -0.54
CA GLN A 291 -9.42 24.88 -0.42
C GLN A 291 -9.53 25.39 1.02
N ASN A 292 -10.10 24.59 1.94
CA ASN A 292 -10.19 24.97 3.34
C ASN A 292 -8.78 25.06 3.95
N LYS A 293 -8.49 26.17 4.63
CA LYS A 293 -7.16 26.43 5.21
C LYS A 293 -6.76 25.36 6.24
N TYR A 294 -7.71 24.83 7.01
CA TYR A 294 -7.45 23.83 8.05
C TYR A 294 -7.31 22.40 7.52
N ALA A 295 -7.90 22.09 6.37
CA ALA A 295 -7.73 20.77 5.75
C ALA A 295 -6.24 20.51 5.54
N THR A 296 -5.74 19.37 6.01
CA THR A 296 -4.33 18.99 5.87
C THR A 296 -4.14 17.90 4.83
N MET A 297 -5.09 16.97 4.77
CA MET A 297 -5.09 15.86 3.82
C MET A 297 -6.50 15.43 3.44
N LEU A 298 -6.66 14.82 2.27
CA LEU A 298 -7.88 14.17 1.82
C LEU A 298 -7.77 12.65 2.03
N ALA A 299 -8.66 12.05 2.83
CA ALA A 299 -8.71 10.62 3.09
C ALA A 299 -9.48 9.85 2.02
N HIS A 300 -9.08 8.58 1.81
CA HIS A 300 -9.71 7.58 0.93
C HIS A 300 -10.60 8.20 -0.19
N PRO A 301 -9.96 8.88 -1.17
CA PRO A 301 -10.58 9.92 -2.02
C PRO A 301 -11.58 9.40 -3.06
N THR A 302 -11.84 8.09 -3.09
CA THR A 302 -12.84 7.47 -3.96
C THR A 302 -13.97 6.80 -3.20
N GLY A 303 -13.81 6.66 -1.88
CA GLY A 303 -14.75 5.94 -1.02
C GLY A 303 -14.93 4.48 -1.41
N ARG A 304 -14.04 3.89 -2.20
CA ARG A 304 -14.17 2.48 -2.61
C ARG A 304 -14.01 1.52 -1.43
N LEU A 305 -14.64 0.36 -1.55
CA LEU A 305 -14.36 -0.82 -0.74
C LEU A 305 -14.12 -1.98 -1.71
N LEU A 306 -12.89 -2.45 -1.80
CA LEU A 306 -12.49 -3.56 -2.66
C LEU A 306 -13.40 -4.77 -2.43
N LEU A 307 -13.91 -5.32 -3.53
CA LEU A 307 -14.83 -6.46 -3.56
C LEU A 307 -16.23 -6.19 -2.93
N SER A 308 -16.58 -4.92 -2.66
CA SER A 308 -17.86 -4.57 -2.03
C SER A 308 -18.53 -3.32 -2.62
N ARG A 309 -17.79 -2.21 -2.75
CA ARG A 309 -18.32 -0.92 -3.21
C ARG A 309 -17.36 -0.29 -4.23
N GLU A 310 -17.88 -0.06 -5.43
CA GLU A 310 -17.17 0.69 -6.46
C GLU A 310 -16.89 2.14 -6.03
N PRO A 311 -15.82 2.78 -6.56
CA PRO A 311 -15.56 4.19 -6.29
C PRO A 311 -16.72 5.08 -6.74
N TYR A 312 -17.00 6.15 -6.00
CA TYR A 312 -17.92 7.17 -6.49
C TYR A 312 -17.35 7.87 -7.73
N ALA A 313 -18.22 8.45 -8.56
CA ALA A 313 -17.79 9.14 -9.76
C ALA A 313 -17.02 10.43 -9.40
N VAL A 314 -15.74 10.53 -9.78
CA VAL A 314 -14.87 11.67 -9.47
C VAL A 314 -13.75 11.81 -10.50
N ASN A 315 -13.34 13.04 -10.80
CA ASN A 315 -12.11 13.31 -11.54
C ASN A 315 -10.94 13.47 -10.56
N LEU A 316 -10.20 12.38 -10.30
CA LEU A 316 -9.08 12.40 -9.36
C LEU A 316 -7.90 13.28 -9.80
N GLU A 317 -7.65 13.45 -11.10
CA GLU A 317 -6.56 14.30 -11.56
C GLU A 317 -6.82 15.77 -11.18
N GLU A 318 -8.06 16.25 -11.33
CA GLU A 318 -8.45 17.60 -10.90
C GLU A 318 -8.39 17.78 -9.37
N VAL A 319 -8.73 16.73 -8.61
CA VAL A 319 -8.63 16.74 -7.15
C VAL A 319 -7.16 16.80 -6.73
N ILE A 320 -6.29 16.00 -7.34
CA ILE A 320 -4.85 15.99 -7.08
C ILE A 320 -4.21 17.33 -7.48
N ASP A 321 -4.60 17.91 -8.61
CA ASP A 321 -4.12 19.24 -9.02
C ASP A 321 -4.52 20.33 -8.02
N THR A 322 -5.72 20.21 -7.45
CA THR A 322 -6.17 21.11 -6.38
C THR A 322 -5.38 20.89 -5.09
N ALA A 323 -5.13 19.64 -4.72
CA ALA A 323 -4.28 19.32 -3.57
C ALA A 323 -2.87 19.90 -3.74
N ALA A 324 -2.27 19.79 -4.93
CA ALA A 324 -0.99 20.39 -5.27
C ALA A 324 -1.02 21.92 -5.11
N LYS A 325 -2.04 22.57 -5.66
CA LYS A 325 -2.21 24.03 -5.62
C LYS A 325 -2.31 24.57 -4.19
N PHE A 326 -2.99 23.84 -3.29
CA PHE A 326 -3.23 24.27 -1.91
C PHE A 326 -2.31 23.61 -0.88
N GLY A 327 -1.27 22.89 -1.32
CA GLY A 327 -0.29 22.25 -0.43
C GLY A 327 -0.88 21.14 0.44
N LYS A 328 -1.95 20.47 -0.02
CA LYS A 328 -2.64 19.41 0.72
C LYS A 328 -2.08 18.05 0.35
N ALA A 329 -2.02 17.14 1.33
CA ALA A 329 -1.67 15.76 1.07
C ALA A 329 -2.89 14.94 0.62
N VAL A 330 -2.65 13.79 0.01
CA VAL A 330 -3.69 12.81 -0.34
C VAL A 330 -3.36 11.48 0.33
N GLU A 331 -4.35 10.86 0.93
CA GLU A 331 -4.17 9.59 1.61
C GLU A 331 -4.07 8.42 0.63
N LEU A 332 -3.14 7.51 0.93
CA LEU A 332 -3.18 6.12 0.55
C LEU A 332 -3.59 5.32 1.78
N ASN A 333 -4.87 5.00 1.86
CA ASN A 333 -5.48 4.28 2.97
C ASN A 333 -5.06 2.83 2.87
N ALA A 334 -4.33 2.36 3.89
CA ALA A 334 -3.64 1.08 3.91
C ALA A 334 -4.55 -0.07 4.37
N ASN A 335 -5.79 0.21 4.79
CA ASN A 335 -6.77 -0.84 5.07
C ASN A 335 -6.95 -1.72 3.83
N ALA A 336 -6.82 -3.04 4.01
CA ALA A 336 -6.85 -4.00 2.90
C ALA A 336 -8.19 -4.02 2.13
N HIS A 337 -9.27 -3.54 2.74
CA HIS A 337 -10.56 -3.36 2.07
C HIS A 337 -10.67 -2.05 1.30
N ARG A 338 -9.75 -1.09 1.47
CA ARG A 338 -9.77 0.21 0.76
C ARG A 338 -8.66 0.30 -0.28
N LEU A 339 -7.40 0.26 0.19
CA LEU A 339 -6.20 0.54 -0.61
C LEU A 339 -6.38 1.79 -1.49
N ASP A 340 -6.87 2.89 -0.91
CA ASP A 340 -7.37 4.07 -1.62
C ASP A 340 -6.65 5.33 -1.12
N LEU A 341 -5.86 6.06 -1.89
CA LEU A 341 -5.79 6.18 -3.34
C LEU A 341 -5.30 4.95 -4.13
N ASP A 342 -5.88 4.71 -5.31
CA ASP A 342 -5.35 3.73 -6.26
C ASP A 342 -3.89 4.08 -6.65
N TRP A 343 -2.99 3.10 -6.64
CA TRP A 343 -1.55 3.32 -6.88
C TRP A 343 -1.25 3.98 -8.22
N ARG A 344 -2.10 3.82 -9.22
CA ARG A 344 -1.95 4.47 -10.53
C ARG A 344 -1.99 5.99 -10.39
N HIS A 345 -2.81 6.51 -9.48
CA HIS A 345 -2.90 7.94 -9.19
C HIS A 345 -1.79 8.42 -8.24
N CYS A 346 -1.14 7.54 -7.47
CA CYS A 346 0.06 7.89 -6.70
C CYS A 346 1.20 8.39 -7.62
N ILE A 347 1.35 7.78 -8.81
CA ILE A 347 2.34 8.21 -9.82
C ILE A 347 2.04 9.65 -10.27
N TYR A 348 0.77 9.97 -10.53
CA TYR A 348 0.35 11.31 -10.92
C TYR A 348 0.52 12.33 -9.77
N ALA A 349 0.12 11.96 -8.55
CA ALA A 349 0.29 12.79 -7.36
C ALA A 349 1.76 13.14 -7.11
N LYS A 350 2.66 12.17 -7.23
CA LYS A 350 4.11 12.38 -7.16
C LYS A 350 4.61 13.38 -8.21
N ARG A 351 4.18 13.24 -9.47
CA ARG A 351 4.54 14.19 -10.55
C ARG A 351 4.08 15.61 -10.27
N LYS A 352 2.97 15.78 -9.54
CA LYS A 352 2.44 17.07 -9.10
C LYS A 352 3.03 17.58 -7.78
N GLY A 353 3.95 16.84 -7.17
CA GLY A 353 4.59 17.19 -5.90
C GLY A 353 3.68 17.03 -4.69
N VAL A 354 2.54 16.33 -4.83
CA VAL A 354 1.60 16.06 -3.74
C VAL A 354 2.18 14.98 -2.83
N LYS A 355 2.21 15.24 -1.53
CA LYS A 355 2.62 14.24 -0.53
C LYS A 355 1.53 13.20 -0.33
N ILE A 356 1.95 11.94 -0.19
CA ILE A 356 1.06 10.83 0.11
C ILE A 356 1.10 10.50 1.60
N ALA A 357 -0.07 10.33 2.22
CA ALA A 357 -0.18 9.87 3.60
C ALA A 357 -0.58 8.39 3.61
N ILE A 358 0.32 7.49 3.99
CA ILE A 358 0.09 6.05 4.10
C ILE A 358 -0.50 5.76 5.48
N ASN A 359 -1.82 5.70 5.58
CA ASN A 359 -2.49 5.61 6.88
C ASN A 359 -3.37 4.35 6.99
N PRO A 360 -3.39 3.66 8.14
CA PRO A 360 -4.09 2.39 8.28
C PRO A 360 -5.61 2.49 8.45
N ASP A 361 -6.16 3.67 8.81
CA ASP A 361 -7.59 3.80 9.18
C ASP A 361 -7.96 2.80 10.29
N ALA A 362 -7.12 2.80 11.32
CA ALA A 362 -7.10 1.75 12.33
C ALA A 362 -8.15 2.02 13.41
N HIS A 363 -9.07 1.08 13.59
CA HIS A 363 -10.10 1.09 14.63
C HIS A 363 -9.77 0.15 15.81
N GLN A 364 -8.65 -0.57 15.72
CA GLN A 364 -8.14 -1.51 16.72
C GLN A 364 -6.63 -1.63 16.58
N ILE A 365 -5.94 -2.10 17.63
CA ILE A 365 -4.47 -2.23 17.64
C ILE A 365 -3.96 -3.07 16.46
N ALA A 366 -4.65 -4.17 16.13
CA ALA A 366 -4.25 -5.04 15.01
C ALA A 366 -4.19 -4.29 13.68
N GLY A 367 -5.12 -3.34 13.46
CA GLY A 367 -5.20 -2.54 12.23
C GLY A 367 -4.03 -1.57 12.06
N LEU A 368 -3.29 -1.22 13.11
CA LEU A 368 -2.09 -0.38 12.98
C LEU A 368 -1.05 -0.99 12.02
N ARG A 369 -1.00 -2.31 11.93
CA ARG A 369 -0.06 -3.05 11.07
C ARG A 369 -0.46 -3.03 9.59
N ASP A 370 -1.66 -2.61 9.26
CA ASP A 370 -2.12 -2.51 7.87
C ASP A 370 -1.32 -1.49 7.06
N VAL A 371 -0.60 -0.57 7.72
CA VAL A 371 0.39 0.31 7.09
C VAL A 371 1.37 -0.44 6.16
N SER A 372 1.68 -1.72 6.46
CA SER A 372 2.50 -2.58 5.61
C SER A 372 1.89 -2.81 4.22
N PHE A 373 0.57 -2.99 4.12
CA PHE A 373 -0.14 -3.06 2.83
C PHE A 373 -0.02 -1.74 2.09
N GLY A 374 -0.21 -0.62 2.79
CA GLY A 374 -0.05 0.72 2.23
C GLY A 374 1.35 0.98 1.69
N VAL A 375 2.41 0.57 2.40
CA VAL A 375 3.79 0.66 1.91
C VAL A 375 3.98 -0.16 0.63
N LYS A 376 3.42 -1.36 0.56
CA LYS A 376 3.49 -2.19 -0.65
C LYS A 376 2.80 -1.53 -1.86
N ILE A 377 1.63 -0.92 -1.63
CA ILE A 377 0.91 -0.15 -2.66
C ILE A 377 1.65 1.15 -3.03
N ALA A 378 2.28 1.81 -2.06
CA ALA A 378 3.12 2.99 -2.29
C ALA A 378 4.33 2.66 -3.19
N ARG A 379 4.99 1.52 -2.94
CA ARG A 379 6.06 1.00 -3.81
C ARG A 379 5.57 0.79 -5.24
N LYS A 380 4.40 0.17 -5.40
CA LYS A 380 3.74 -0.01 -6.70
C LYS A 380 3.40 1.33 -7.38
N GLY A 381 3.08 2.35 -6.60
CA GLY A 381 2.88 3.75 -7.03
C GLY A 381 4.17 4.54 -7.26
N TRP A 382 5.34 3.89 -7.30
CA TRP A 382 6.67 4.50 -7.52
C TRP A 382 7.08 5.52 -6.46
N LEU A 383 6.52 5.42 -5.26
CA LEU A 383 6.79 6.35 -4.18
C LEU A 383 8.11 6.02 -3.48
N SER A 384 8.88 7.05 -3.22
CA SER A 384 10.05 7.06 -2.35
C SER A 384 9.67 7.59 -0.97
N SER A 385 10.56 7.46 0.02
CA SER A 385 10.32 8.00 1.36
C SER A 385 10.11 9.52 1.37
N GLU A 386 10.68 10.26 0.43
CA GLU A 386 10.48 11.71 0.31
C GLU A 386 9.06 12.07 -0.15
N ASP A 387 8.36 11.16 -0.83
CA ASP A 387 7.00 11.37 -1.32
C ASP A 387 5.95 11.17 -0.21
N CYS A 388 6.33 10.54 0.90
CA CYS A 388 5.40 10.08 1.95
C CYS A 388 5.50 10.91 3.23
N LEU A 389 4.37 11.44 3.72
CA LEU A 389 4.30 12.20 4.98
C LEU A 389 4.80 11.38 6.18
N ASN A 390 4.45 10.10 6.20
CA ASN A 390 4.75 9.16 7.28
C ASN A 390 6.25 8.93 7.49
N CYS A 391 7.08 9.29 6.52
CA CYS A 391 8.54 9.12 6.59
C CYS A 391 9.27 10.33 7.18
N MET A 392 8.57 11.43 7.44
CA MET A 392 9.17 12.61 8.07
C MET A 392 9.57 12.31 9.52
N SER A 393 10.68 12.89 10.01
CA SER A 393 10.94 12.88 11.45
C SER A 393 9.83 13.61 12.20
N LEU A 394 9.67 13.32 13.49
CA LEU A 394 8.74 14.08 14.34
C LEU A 394 8.94 15.61 14.24
N VAL A 395 10.20 16.08 14.18
CA VAL A 395 10.51 17.51 14.02
C VAL A 395 9.98 18.06 12.70
N ARG A 396 10.30 17.37 11.58
CA ARG A 396 9.83 17.76 10.25
C ARG A 396 8.30 17.71 10.13
N MET A 397 7.66 16.73 10.77
CA MET A 397 6.21 16.62 10.77
C MET A 397 5.56 17.78 11.53
N LYS A 398 6.09 18.18 12.68
CA LYS A 398 5.63 19.38 13.41
C LYS A 398 5.78 20.64 12.57
N GLU A 399 6.90 20.81 11.87
CA GLU A 399 7.10 21.92 10.93
C GLU A 399 6.09 21.90 9.78
N TYR A 400 5.84 20.73 9.19
CA TYR A 400 4.90 20.55 8.08
C TYR A 400 3.47 20.93 8.48
N LEU A 401 3.00 20.45 9.63
CA LEU A 401 1.65 20.76 10.12
C LEU A 401 1.51 22.22 10.55
N ALA A 402 2.56 22.84 11.11
CA ALA A 402 2.53 24.25 11.50
C ALA A 402 2.47 25.23 10.31
N ARG A 403 3.06 24.88 9.16
CA ARG A 403 3.05 25.72 7.95
C ARG A 403 1.69 25.76 7.24
N ASN A 404 0.86 24.75 7.48
CA ASN A 404 -0.44 24.58 6.83
C ASN A 404 -1.60 25.05 7.72
N LYS A 405 -1.32 25.82 8.79
CA LYS A 405 -2.32 26.41 9.70
C LYS A 405 -2.60 27.87 9.40
#